data_AF-A0A261A8J0-F1
#
_entry.id   AF-A0A261A8J0-F1
#
_cell.length_a   1.000
_cell.length_b   1.000
_cell.length_c   1.000
_cell.angle_alpha   90.00
_cell.angle_beta   90.00
_cell.angle_gamma   90.00
#
_symmetry.space_group_name_H-M   'P 1'
#
loop_
_entity.id
_entity.type
_entity.pdbx_description
1 polymer ?
#
loop_
_entity_poly.entity_id
_entity_poly.type
_entity_poly.pdbx_seq_one_letter_code
_entity_poly.pdbx_strand_id
1 'polypeptide(L)'
;TRTSKAQNNQIHIFMRFFLLSICLFFSVSSDFEEDLQAVLSYYRCSDSICGILVVNENTDLPYFQLKALFEPLQTLRGGMRIENTTGTSIVNNSQLIDAKAIYNTYPISTPSEECPFYVLNNTKLDVSTLCESSNYNQFLEIQVYNNKKDCGCRGDQLTSGNMKSYKKCIALFNGLELTNMTTSPDLKSLSKISVIKGNIEIAYTNFTDLSFFKHLEKVRGRSFDSPETVILDIHDNPNMIRLGLNAVSYYLVGNVEYQWEGSMNLENLHPDFCLTYQEVTALSTVRFKNLQAKFCETEMDTGYTKSCNFTSMKNLDSDCVIIFGNVVIDSGDEEHVGKLTETIRDIYGSLTIQNTNLEDIRFLNSLNYIYFLHETIPVIRIINNPKLKKVSLPYMMSIFAKGKKEVLIDNNAPNLFRASISCLAFQHHIGANVTYNGRNCKAIDETKTSGEFGIFHVHFALLTLLVY
;
A
#
# COMPACT_ATOMS: atom_id res chain seq x y z
N THR A 1 -66.99 14.14 34.69
CA THR A 1 -67.00 13.65 33.29
C THR A 1 -66.58 14.76 32.35
N ARG A 2 -65.31 14.80 31.96
CA ARG A 2 -64.89 15.27 30.63
C ARG A 2 -63.48 14.76 30.36
N THR A 3 -63.43 13.96 29.33
CA THR A 3 -62.32 13.19 28.79
C THR A 3 -61.23 14.09 28.21
N SER A 4 -59.99 13.68 28.43
CA SER A 4 -58.78 14.21 27.79
C SER A 4 -58.82 13.96 26.29
N LYS A 5 -58.51 14.98 25.49
CA LYS A 5 -58.05 14.82 24.11
C LYS A 5 -56.54 14.64 24.16
N ALA A 6 -56.09 13.46 23.78
CA ALA A 6 -54.69 13.20 23.45
C ALA A 6 -54.28 14.09 22.26
N GLN A 7 -53.23 14.89 22.43
CA GLN A 7 -52.44 15.40 21.32
C GLN A 7 -51.51 14.26 20.90
N ASN A 8 -51.70 13.78 19.67
CA ASN A 8 -50.75 12.91 18.97
C ASN A 8 -49.41 13.63 18.87
N ASN A 9 -48.41 13.15 19.61
CA ASN A 9 -47.01 13.41 19.30
C ASN A 9 -46.61 12.41 18.20
N GLN A 10 -46.65 12.84 16.94
CA GLN A 10 -45.87 12.19 15.88
C GLN A 10 -44.38 12.41 16.20
N ILE A 11 -43.60 11.34 16.14
CA ILE A 11 -42.17 11.32 16.46
C ILE A 11 -41.43 11.34 15.12
N HIS A 12 -40.61 12.38 14.92
CA HIS A 12 -39.84 12.57 13.69
C HIS A 12 -38.44 11.96 13.83
N ILE A 13 -38.14 10.95 13.01
CA ILE A 13 -36.77 10.49 12.75
C ILE A 13 -36.27 11.26 11.52
N PHE A 14 -35.19 12.02 11.67
CA PHE A 14 -34.54 12.69 10.54
C PHE A 14 -33.65 11.71 9.76
N MET A 15 -34.21 11.09 8.71
CA MET A 15 -33.41 10.44 7.67
C MET A 15 -33.18 11.42 6.53
N ARG A 16 -31.94 11.93 6.38
CA ARG A 16 -31.56 12.63 5.15
C ARG A 16 -31.24 11.61 4.06
N PHE A 17 -32.24 11.28 3.26
CA PHE A 17 -32.04 10.56 2.01
C PHE A 17 -31.52 11.53 0.94
N PHE A 18 -30.30 11.30 0.45
CA PHE A 18 -29.99 11.70 -0.92
C PHE A 18 -30.60 10.63 -1.82
N LEU A 19 -31.69 10.98 -2.51
CA LEU A 19 -32.18 10.19 -3.65
C LEU A 19 -31.14 10.26 -4.76
N LEU A 20 -30.11 9.41 -4.69
CA LEU A 20 -29.43 8.92 -5.88
C LEU A 20 -30.18 7.68 -6.35
N SER A 21 -31.38 7.93 -6.86
CA SER A 21 -32.01 7.02 -7.83
C SER A 21 -31.04 6.85 -8.97
N ILE A 22 -30.56 5.64 -9.25
CA ILE A 22 -30.07 5.40 -10.61
C ILE A 22 -31.31 5.20 -11.48
N CYS A 23 -31.40 6.04 -12.51
CA CYS A 23 -32.34 6.05 -13.64
C CYS A 23 -33.53 7.04 -13.57
N LEU A 24 -33.32 8.14 -14.30
CA LEU A 24 -34.26 9.04 -14.96
C LEU A 24 -34.95 10.13 -14.12
N PHE A 25 -34.41 11.33 -14.33
CA PHE A 25 -35.03 12.65 -14.32
C PHE A 25 -35.43 13.31 -12.99
N PHE A 26 -34.93 14.54 -12.88
CA PHE A 26 -35.23 15.64 -11.95
C PHE A 26 -34.51 15.65 -10.59
N SER A 27 -33.50 16.53 -10.56
CA SER A 27 -33.00 17.21 -9.37
C SER A 27 -34.12 17.96 -8.65
N VAL A 28 -34.41 17.59 -7.40
CA VAL A 28 -35.12 18.48 -6.46
C VAL A 28 -34.52 18.29 -5.06
N SER A 29 -33.99 19.39 -4.52
CA SER A 29 -33.67 19.53 -3.09
C SER A 29 -34.96 19.79 -2.32
N SER A 30 -35.38 18.87 -1.45
CA SER A 30 -36.39 19.16 -0.43
C SER A 30 -36.23 18.21 0.75
N ASP A 31 -36.11 18.76 1.97
CA ASP A 31 -36.23 18.01 3.22
C ASP A 31 -37.61 17.32 3.24
N PHE A 32 -37.63 15.98 3.33
CA PHE A 32 -38.86 15.17 3.44
C PHE A 32 -38.93 14.52 4.81
N GLU A 33 -40.13 14.46 5.36
CA GLU A 33 -40.45 13.98 6.70
C GLU A 33 -41.39 12.77 6.53
N GLU A 34 -40.90 11.55 6.79
CA GLU A 34 -41.69 10.31 6.62
C GLU A 34 -41.68 9.43 7.87
N ASP A 35 -42.86 8.89 8.21
CA ASP A 35 -43.10 8.01 9.37
C ASP A 35 -42.37 6.65 9.21
N LEU A 36 -41.56 6.26 10.20
CA LEU A 36 -40.73 5.05 10.16
C LEU A 36 -41.53 3.74 9.97
N GLN A 37 -42.79 3.69 10.38
CA GLN A 37 -43.67 2.54 10.11
C GLN A 37 -43.85 2.30 8.59
N ALA A 38 -43.87 3.36 7.78
CA ALA A 38 -43.92 3.26 6.32
C ALA A 38 -42.58 2.79 5.72
N VAL A 39 -41.46 3.26 6.29
CA VAL A 39 -40.09 2.83 5.93
C VAL A 39 -39.86 1.34 6.26
N LEU A 40 -40.33 0.88 7.43
CA LEU A 40 -40.24 -0.52 7.88
C LEU A 40 -41.02 -1.49 6.99
N SER A 41 -42.12 -1.05 6.36
CA SER A 41 -42.86 -1.84 5.38
C SER A 41 -42.21 -1.87 3.99
N TYR A 42 -41.55 -0.79 3.58
CA TYR A 42 -40.95 -0.65 2.25
C TYR A 42 -39.60 -1.39 2.11
N TYR A 43 -38.80 -1.43 3.18
CA TYR A 43 -37.44 -1.98 3.16
C TYR A 43 -37.28 -3.40 3.72
N ARG A 44 -38.36 -4.06 4.15
CA ARG A 44 -38.33 -5.49 4.54
C ARG A 44 -37.88 -6.46 3.43
N CYS A 45 -37.76 -5.98 2.20
CA CYS A 45 -37.38 -6.76 1.02
C CYS A 45 -36.03 -6.37 0.41
N SER A 46 -35.25 -5.46 1.01
CA SER A 46 -33.96 -5.02 0.46
C SER A 46 -32.80 -5.29 1.42
N ASP A 47 -31.76 -5.93 0.90
CA ASP A 47 -30.48 -6.21 1.55
C ASP A 47 -29.53 -4.98 1.54
N SER A 48 -29.98 -3.85 0.98
CA SER A 48 -29.17 -2.64 0.80
C SER A 48 -29.92 -1.35 1.16
N ILE A 49 -29.24 -0.45 1.88
CA ILE A 49 -29.71 0.92 2.16
C ILE A 49 -28.82 1.91 1.43
N CYS A 50 -29.41 2.95 0.82
CA CYS A 50 -28.69 4.09 0.29
C CYS A 50 -29.07 5.37 1.08
N GLY A 51 -28.12 6.00 1.77
CA GLY A 51 -28.38 7.21 2.57
C GLY A 51 -27.58 7.31 3.88
N ILE A 52 -27.71 8.43 4.60
CA ILE A 52 -27.09 8.60 5.92
C ILE A 52 -28.08 8.18 7.00
N LEU A 53 -27.76 7.11 7.72
CA LEU A 53 -28.53 6.65 8.88
C LEU A 53 -28.15 7.47 10.10
N VAL A 54 -29.13 8.10 10.76
CA VAL A 54 -28.92 8.87 11.98
C VAL A 54 -29.70 8.24 13.13
N VAL A 55 -28.99 7.86 14.18
CA VAL A 55 -29.54 7.41 15.47
C VAL A 55 -29.09 8.40 16.53
N ASN A 56 -30.03 9.09 17.15
CA ASN A 56 -29.71 10.11 18.15
C ASN A 56 -30.70 10.11 19.32
N GLU A 57 -30.64 11.12 20.17
CA GLU A 57 -31.54 11.27 21.32
C GLU A 57 -33.03 11.36 20.96
N ASN A 58 -33.38 11.68 19.72
CA ASN A 58 -34.77 11.75 19.27
C ASN A 58 -35.27 10.42 18.69
N THR A 59 -34.40 9.41 18.57
CA THR A 59 -34.77 8.08 18.03
C THR A 59 -35.43 7.24 19.10
N ASP A 60 -36.72 6.90 18.96
CA ASP A 60 -37.53 6.21 19.98
C ASP A 60 -37.56 4.67 19.85
N LEU A 61 -36.59 4.07 19.15
CA LEU A 61 -36.58 2.64 18.86
C LEU A 61 -35.85 1.77 19.91
N PRO A 62 -36.49 0.72 20.47
CA PRO A 62 -35.81 -0.25 21.33
C PRO A 62 -34.81 -1.12 20.56
N TYR A 63 -33.79 -1.65 21.26
CA TYR A 63 -32.68 -2.42 20.66
C TYR A 63 -33.14 -3.57 19.77
N PHE A 64 -34.18 -4.30 20.16
CA PHE A 64 -34.67 -5.43 19.35
C PHE A 64 -35.25 -4.98 18.00
N GLN A 65 -35.80 -3.77 17.90
CA GLN A 65 -36.27 -3.20 16.63
C GLN A 65 -35.10 -2.71 15.78
N LEU A 66 -34.10 -2.07 16.40
CA LEU A 66 -32.85 -1.70 15.71
C LEU A 66 -32.12 -2.95 15.19
N LYS A 67 -31.99 -3.98 16.02
CA LYS A 67 -31.40 -5.26 15.64
C LYS A 67 -32.16 -5.90 14.49
N ALA A 68 -33.50 -5.97 14.56
CA ALA A 68 -34.31 -6.50 13.47
C ALA A 68 -34.19 -5.67 12.17
N LEU A 69 -33.90 -4.38 12.26
CA LEU A 69 -33.66 -3.50 11.12
C LEU A 69 -32.27 -3.75 10.49
N PHE A 70 -31.24 -3.99 11.30
CA PHE A 70 -29.89 -4.27 10.81
C PHE A 70 -29.62 -5.74 10.48
N GLU A 71 -30.41 -6.68 11.01
CA GLU A 71 -30.23 -8.12 10.81
C GLU A 71 -30.30 -8.58 9.34
N PRO A 72 -31.23 -8.08 8.49
CA PRO A 72 -31.22 -8.37 7.05
C PRO A 72 -30.30 -7.45 6.24
N LEU A 73 -29.76 -6.38 6.83
CA LEU A 73 -28.97 -5.38 6.12
C LEU A 73 -27.57 -5.91 5.80
N GLN A 74 -27.32 -6.21 4.53
CA GLN A 74 -26.00 -6.65 4.08
C GLN A 74 -25.13 -5.46 3.65
N THR A 75 -25.74 -4.43 3.05
CA THR A 75 -25.03 -3.32 2.41
C THR A 75 -25.56 -1.95 2.83
N LEU A 76 -24.69 -1.03 3.26
CA LEU A 76 -25.02 0.39 3.46
C LEU A 76 -24.22 1.27 2.48
N ARG A 77 -24.88 1.81 1.45
CA ARG A 77 -24.33 2.80 0.51
C ARG A 77 -24.61 4.21 1.03
N GLY A 78 -23.79 4.67 1.97
CA GLY A 78 -23.98 5.95 2.65
C GLY A 78 -23.33 5.97 4.02
N GLY A 79 -23.68 6.98 4.83
CA GLY A 79 -23.07 7.22 6.14
C GLY A 79 -23.89 6.65 7.30
N MET A 80 -23.27 6.61 8.48
CA MET A 80 -23.97 6.32 9.73
C MET A 80 -23.52 7.30 10.81
N ARG A 81 -24.48 7.86 11.54
CA ARG A 81 -24.26 8.73 12.68
C ARG A 81 -25.02 8.18 13.88
N ILE A 82 -24.29 7.88 14.95
CA ILE A 82 -24.85 7.47 16.23
C ILE A 82 -24.33 8.44 17.28
N GLU A 83 -25.16 9.37 17.71
CA GLU A 83 -24.74 10.49 18.54
C GLU A 83 -25.67 10.74 19.72
N ASN A 84 -25.10 11.16 20.85
CA ASN A 84 -25.83 11.63 22.03
C ASN A 84 -26.89 10.63 22.54
N THR A 85 -26.68 9.32 22.31
CA THR A 85 -27.59 8.29 22.81
C THR A 85 -27.29 8.08 24.30
N THR A 86 -28.04 8.78 25.16
CA THR A 86 -27.81 8.73 26.62
C THR A 86 -28.43 7.48 27.28
N GLY A 87 -29.05 6.60 26.48
CA GLY A 87 -29.90 5.49 26.94
C GLY A 87 -31.18 5.94 27.65
N THR A 88 -31.38 7.24 27.84
CA THR A 88 -32.57 7.87 28.44
C THR A 88 -33.51 8.41 27.37
N SER A 89 -32.97 8.73 26.19
CA SER A 89 -33.64 9.42 25.09
C SER A 89 -33.92 8.52 23.87
N ILE A 90 -33.16 7.42 23.70
CA ILE A 90 -33.68 6.24 23.00
C ILE A 90 -34.61 5.51 23.96
N VAL A 91 -35.90 5.84 23.92
CA VAL A 91 -36.85 5.55 25.01
C VAL A 91 -36.74 4.08 25.44
N ASN A 92 -36.26 3.86 26.67
CA ASN A 92 -36.12 2.56 27.31
C ASN A 92 -35.13 1.56 26.68
N ASN A 93 -34.10 2.03 25.98
CA ASN A 93 -33.05 1.16 25.45
C ASN A 93 -31.87 0.99 26.45
N SER A 94 -32.12 0.25 27.53
CA SER A 94 -31.07 -0.20 28.45
C SER A 94 -30.14 -1.28 27.85
N GLN A 95 -30.39 -1.70 26.60
CA GLN A 95 -29.75 -2.86 25.97
C GLN A 95 -28.81 -2.53 24.81
N LEU A 96 -28.78 -1.29 24.28
CA LEU A 96 -27.76 -0.85 23.32
C LEU A 96 -26.44 -0.56 24.06
N ILE A 97 -25.92 -1.59 24.72
CA ILE A 97 -24.65 -1.61 25.45
C ILE A 97 -23.50 -2.04 24.55
N ASP A 98 -23.78 -2.59 23.37
CA ASP A 98 -22.80 -3.03 22.39
C ASP A 98 -23.19 -2.67 20.96
N ALA A 99 -22.18 -2.55 20.09
CA ALA A 99 -22.35 -2.27 18.66
C ALA A 99 -22.59 -3.53 17.80
N LYS A 100 -22.94 -4.68 18.41
CA LYS A 100 -23.01 -5.96 17.66
C LYS A 100 -24.05 -5.95 16.54
N ALA A 101 -25.15 -5.22 16.72
CA ALA A 101 -26.20 -5.09 15.71
C ALA A 101 -25.68 -4.45 14.40
N ILE A 102 -24.62 -3.64 14.47
CA ILE A 102 -24.08 -2.87 13.35
C ILE A 102 -22.81 -3.55 12.79
N TYR A 103 -22.25 -4.51 13.54
CA TYR A 103 -21.01 -5.22 13.23
C TYR A 103 -20.99 -5.89 11.87
N ASN A 104 -22.15 -6.41 11.44
CA ASN A 104 -22.33 -7.15 10.20
C ASN A 104 -22.69 -6.26 9.01
N THR A 105 -22.90 -4.96 9.22
CA THR A 105 -23.15 -4.05 8.11
C THR A 105 -21.85 -3.85 7.34
N TYR A 106 -21.90 -4.00 6.02
CA TYR A 106 -20.78 -3.68 5.13
C TYR A 106 -21.02 -2.27 4.57
N PRO A 107 -20.36 -1.23 5.13
CA PRO A 107 -20.60 0.13 4.69
C PRO A 107 -19.78 0.35 3.42
N ILE A 108 -20.45 0.55 2.29
CA ILE A 108 -19.84 0.82 1.00
C ILE A 108 -19.62 2.32 0.90
N SER A 109 -18.36 2.72 1.05
CA SER A 109 -17.85 4.01 0.60
C SER A 109 -16.98 3.81 -0.63
N THR A 110 -16.93 4.80 -1.52
CA THR A 110 -15.90 4.84 -2.56
C THR A 110 -14.57 5.19 -1.91
N PRO A 111 -13.46 4.56 -2.31
CA PRO A 111 -12.13 4.92 -1.80
C PRO A 111 -11.76 6.40 -1.94
N SER A 112 -12.40 7.15 -2.84
CA SER A 112 -12.20 8.60 -3.03
C SER A 112 -13.08 9.50 -2.14
N GLU A 113 -14.19 8.98 -1.61
CA GLU A 113 -15.15 9.74 -0.79
C GLU A 113 -15.71 8.83 0.29
N GLU A 114 -15.14 8.92 1.49
CA GLU A 114 -15.62 8.16 2.64
C GLU A 114 -16.92 8.73 3.16
N CYS A 115 -17.95 7.88 3.24
CA CYS A 115 -19.18 8.28 3.89
C CYS A 115 -18.93 8.49 5.39
N PRO A 116 -19.49 9.56 5.98
CA PRO A 116 -19.25 9.87 7.39
C PRO A 116 -19.75 8.72 8.28
N PHE A 117 -18.86 8.18 9.10
CA PHE A 117 -19.16 7.15 10.07
C PHE A 117 -18.77 7.63 11.47
N TYR A 118 -19.78 7.94 12.29
CA TYR A 118 -19.61 8.56 13.60
C TYR A 118 -20.32 7.77 14.71
N VAL A 119 -19.61 7.48 15.80
CA VAL A 119 -20.19 6.92 17.03
C VAL A 119 -19.70 7.74 18.23
N LEU A 120 -20.50 8.72 18.65
CA LEU A 120 -20.05 9.83 19.48
C LEU A 120 -20.88 9.95 20.76
N ASN A 121 -20.21 10.18 21.89
CA ASN A 121 -20.83 10.55 23.17
C ASN A 121 -21.84 9.52 23.73
N ASN A 122 -21.65 8.23 23.45
CA ASN A 122 -22.56 7.17 23.93
C ASN A 122 -22.00 6.52 25.21
N THR A 123 -22.28 7.11 26.37
CA THR A 123 -21.63 6.77 27.67
C THR A 123 -21.80 5.32 28.14
N LYS A 124 -22.77 4.58 27.58
CA LYS A 124 -23.04 3.18 27.90
C LYS A 124 -22.62 2.18 26.81
N LEU A 125 -22.27 2.66 25.62
CA LEU A 125 -22.01 1.84 24.44
C LEU A 125 -20.54 1.39 24.41
N ASP A 126 -20.32 0.08 24.43
CA ASP A 126 -19.03 -0.53 24.12
C ASP A 126 -18.95 -0.77 22.62
N VAL A 127 -18.09 0.02 21.96
CA VAL A 127 -17.82 -0.08 20.53
C VAL A 127 -16.49 -0.73 20.24
N SER A 128 -15.79 -1.25 21.25
CA SER A 128 -14.38 -1.64 21.14
C SER A 128 -14.07 -2.66 20.05
N THR A 129 -15.01 -3.53 19.71
CA THR A 129 -14.84 -4.53 18.66
C THR A 129 -15.12 -3.98 17.26
N LEU A 130 -15.79 -2.83 17.11
CA LEU A 130 -16.22 -2.32 15.80
C LEU A 130 -15.05 -2.10 14.84
N CYS A 131 -13.95 -1.55 15.34
CA CYS A 131 -12.73 -1.33 14.57
C CYS A 131 -11.94 -2.62 14.27
N GLU A 132 -12.22 -3.73 14.97
CA GLU A 132 -11.64 -5.05 14.74
C GLU A 132 -12.40 -5.83 13.65
N SER A 133 -13.61 -5.39 13.29
CA SER A 133 -14.42 -6.03 12.25
C SER A 133 -13.80 -5.83 10.86
N SER A 134 -13.73 -6.91 10.11
CA SER A 134 -13.26 -6.90 8.72
C SER A 134 -14.06 -5.97 7.81
N ASN A 135 -15.33 -5.71 8.17
CA ASN A 135 -16.24 -4.86 7.39
C ASN A 135 -15.86 -3.38 7.43
N TYR A 136 -15.07 -2.97 8.42
CA TYR A 136 -14.63 -1.57 8.61
C TYR A 136 -13.16 -1.37 8.24
N ASN A 137 -12.55 -2.36 7.57
CA ASN A 137 -11.15 -2.33 7.18
C ASN A 137 -10.81 -1.26 6.14
N GLN A 138 -11.80 -0.85 5.33
CA GLN A 138 -11.65 0.10 4.23
C GLN A 138 -11.78 1.56 4.66
N PHE A 139 -12.34 1.83 5.84
CA PHE A 139 -12.50 3.19 6.35
C PHE A 139 -11.23 3.69 7.02
N LEU A 140 -10.82 4.89 6.62
CA LEU A 140 -9.72 5.66 7.18
C LEU A 140 -10.19 6.68 8.22
N GLU A 141 -11.42 7.19 8.07
CA GLU A 141 -11.91 8.40 8.74
C GLU A 141 -13.07 8.15 9.73
N ILE A 142 -13.12 6.95 10.33
CA ILE A 142 -14.10 6.62 11.36
C ILE A 142 -13.89 7.50 12.60
N GLN A 143 -14.94 8.19 13.07
CA GLN A 143 -14.89 8.93 14.33
C GLN A 143 -15.63 8.17 15.43
N VAL A 144 -14.88 7.73 16.44
CA VAL A 144 -15.40 7.00 17.59
C VAL A 144 -14.80 7.61 18.84
N TYR A 145 -15.58 8.41 19.58
CA TYR A 145 -15.09 9.05 20.80
C TYR A 145 -16.18 9.25 21.86
N ASN A 146 -15.74 9.29 23.12
CA ASN A 146 -16.60 9.51 24.31
C ASN A 146 -17.69 8.43 24.49
N ASN A 147 -17.42 7.19 24.07
CA ASN A 147 -18.28 6.06 24.38
C ASN A 147 -17.83 5.35 25.68
N LYS A 148 -18.57 4.34 26.15
CA LYS A 148 -18.14 3.53 27.31
C LYS A 148 -16.76 2.91 27.08
N LYS A 149 -16.51 2.48 25.84
CA LYS A 149 -15.21 1.96 25.40
C LYS A 149 -15.07 2.11 23.88
N ASP A 150 -14.13 2.95 23.45
CA ASP A 150 -13.83 3.22 22.04
C ASP A 150 -12.98 2.10 21.41
N CYS A 151 -12.92 2.04 20.07
CA CYS A 151 -12.19 1.00 19.31
C CYS A 151 -10.87 1.45 18.68
N GLY A 152 -10.48 2.70 18.89
CA GLY A 152 -9.19 3.25 18.54
C GLY A 152 -9.11 4.72 18.94
N CYS A 153 -8.10 5.42 18.44
CA CYS A 153 -7.82 6.80 18.80
C CYS A 153 -7.66 7.67 17.55
N ARG A 154 -7.91 8.97 17.71
CA ARG A 154 -7.73 9.96 16.63
C ARG A 154 -6.27 10.34 16.53
N GLY A 155 -5.61 10.01 15.42
CA GLY A 155 -4.20 10.35 15.24
C GLY A 155 -3.98 11.81 14.83
N ASP A 156 -4.95 12.41 14.14
CA ASP A 156 -4.99 13.85 13.79
C ASP A 156 -5.17 14.78 15.00
N GLN A 157 -5.56 14.25 16.16
CA GLN A 157 -5.70 15.00 17.42
C GLN A 157 -4.51 14.83 18.36
N LEU A 158 -3.51 14.03 17.98
CA LEU A 158 -2.37 13.74 18.83
C LEU A 158 -1.48 14.99 18.94
N THR A 159 -1.13 15.34 20.17
CA THR A 159 -0.22 16.44 20.49
C THR A 159 0.76 16.02 21.58
N SER A 160 1.83 16.78 21.77
CA SER A 160 2.75 16.57 22.90
C SER A 160 2.03 16.63 24.26
N GLY A 161 0.99 17.44 24.39
CA GLY A 161 0.23 17.62 25.64
C GLY A 161 -0.70 16.46 25.99
N ASN A 162 -1.20 15.71 25.01
CA ASN A 162 -2.17 14.63 25.24
C ASN A 162 -1.61 13.22 25.00
N MET A 163 -0.39 13.08 24.48
CA MET A 163 0.21 11.80 24.07
C MET A 163 0.10 10.67 25.11
N LYS A 164 0.17 10.98 26.41
CA LYS A 164 0.02 10.00 27.51
C LYS A 164 -1.31 9.24 27.47
N SER A 165 -2.39 9.85 26.96
CA SER A 165 -3.70 9.20 26.85
C SER A 165 -3.67 8.04 25.83
N TYR A 166 -2.71 8.02 24.91
CA TYR A 166 -2.64 7.04 23.84
C TYR A 166 -2.10 5.67 24.26
N LYS A 167 -1.70 5.50 25.52
CA LYS A 167 -1.08 4.26 26.05
C LYS A 167 -1.93 2.99 25.90
N LYS A 168 -3.23 3.13 25.66
CA LYS A 168 -4.17 2.03 25.44
C LYS A 168 -4.60 1.86 23.97
N CYS A 169 -4.21 2.77 23.08
CA CYS A 169 -4.58 2.74 21.69
C CYS A 169 -3.82 1.64 20.94
N ILE A 170 -4.57 0.85 20.17
CA ILE A 170 -4.03 -0.18 19.28
C ILE A 170 -4.15 0.26 17.81
N ALA A 171 -5.18 1.04 17.48
CA ALA A 171 -5.38 1.61 16.15
C ALA A 171 -5.49 3.14 16.20
N LEU A 172 -4.93 3.81 15.20
CA LEU A 172 -5.15 5.23 14.92
C LEU A 172 -6.03 5.40 13.67
N PHE A 173 -6.92 6.39 13.73
CA PHE A 173 -7.79 6.83 12.64
C PHE A 173 -7.49 8.28 12.25
N ASN A 174 -7.88 8.66 11.04
CA ASN A 174 -7.67 9.98 10.46
C ASN A 174 -6.18 10.34 10.29
N GLY A 175 -5.32 9.34 10.11
CA GLY A 175 -3.91 9.55 9.86
C GLY A 175 -3.13 9.90 11.13
N LEU A 176 -1.97 10.51 10.96
CA LEU A 176 -1.10 10.93 12.05
C LEU A 176 -0.16 12.04 11.57
N GLU A 177 -0.04 13.11 12.34
CA GLU A 177 0.94 14.16 12.09
C GLU A 177 1.87 14.29 13.30
N LEU A 178 3.17 14.09 13.07
CA LEU A 178 4.23 14.30 14.05
C LEU A 178 5.19 15.36 13.51
N THR A 179 4.76 16.62 13.53
CA THR A 179 5.54 17.76 13.00
C THR A 179 6.11 18.61 14.14
N ASN A 180 7.34 19.11 13.97
CA ASN A 180 8.01 19.98 14.96
C ASN A 180 8.09 19.38 16.39
N MET A 181 8.20 18.05 16.47
CA MET A 181 8.20 17.33 17.75
C MET A 181 9.61 16.97 18.21
N THR A 182 9.81 16.99 19.53
CA THR A 182 11.04 16.53 20.17
C THR A 182 10.83 15.20 20.87
N THR A 183 11.87 14.38 20.90
CA THR A 183 11.94 13.12 21.63
C THR A 183 11.54 13.33 23.09
N SER A 184 10.59 12.52 23.56
CA SER A 184 10.04 12.58 24.91
C SER A 184 9.78 11.17 25.44
N PRO A 185 9.88 10.93 26.76
CA PRO A 185 9.43 9.68 27.37
C PRO A 185 7.98 9.31 27.02
N ASP A 186 7.15 10.30 26.70
CA ASP A 186 5.74 10.11 26.38
C ASP A 186 5.49 9.39 25.05
N LEU A 187 6.47 9.38 24.13
CA LEU A 187 6.41 8.60 22.88
C LEU A 187 6.17 7.11 23.13
N LYS A 188 6.59 6.59 24.31
CA LYS A 188 6.31 5.20 24.71
C LYS A 188 4.82 4.89 24.79
N SER A 189 3.96 5.90 24.89
CA SER A 189 2.51 5.74 24.86
C SER A 189 2.02 5.25 23.50
N LEU A 190 2.79 5.47 22.43
CA LEU A 190 2.46 5.03 21.07
C LEU A 190 2.86 3.58 20.78
N SER A 191 3.54 2.93 21.72
CA SER A 191 4.13 1.61 21.50
C SER A 191 3.15 0.48 21.24
N LYS A 192 1.85 0.61 21.56
CA LYS A 192 0.83 -0.42 21.29
C LYS A 192 0.14 -0.26 19.95
N ILE A 193 0.38 0.84 19.25
CA ILE A 193 -0.26 1.09 17.97
C ILE A 193 0.29 0.07 16.97
N SER A 194 -0.61 -0.75 16.43
CA SER A 194 -0.31 -1.75 15.42
C SER A 194 -0.83 -1.38 14.04
N VAL A 195 -1.89 -0.57 13.97
CA VAL A 195 -2.49 -0.14 12.71
C VAL A 195 -2.71 1.38 12.73
N ILE A 196 -2.32 2.04 11.64
CA ILE A 196 -2.69 3.44 11.40
C ILE A 196 -3.51 3.49 10.12
N LYS A 197 -4.70 4.11 10.20
CA LYS A 197 -5.58 4.35 9.07
C LYS A 197 -5.66 5.84 8.80
N GLY A 198 -5.27 6.22 7.59
CA GLY A 198 -5.06 7.58 7.10
C GLY A 198 -3.58 7.83 6.81
N ASN A 199 -3.31 8.95 6.15
CA ASN A 199 -1.95 9.33 5.78
C ASN A 199 -1.14 9.78 7.01
N ILE A 200 0.17 9.59 6.95
CA ILE A 200 1.09 9.91 8.03
C ILE A 200 2.10 10.94 7.53
N GLU A 201 2.34 11.97 8.33
CA GLU A 201 3.45 12.90 8.16
C GLU A 201 4.33 12.92 9.42
N ILE A 202 5.63 12.74 9.25
CA ILE A 202 6.63 12.87 10.31
C ILE A 202 7.71 13.81 9.78
N ALA A 203 7.72 15.04 10.27
CA ALA A 203 8.62 16.06 9.74
C ALA A 203 9.15 17.05 10.78
N TYR A 204 10.32 17.62 10.50
CA TYR A 204 10.94 18.64 11.35
C TYR A 204 11.13 18.17 12.82
N THR A 205 11.37 16.88 13.02
CA THR A 205 11.56 16.28 14.35
C THR A 205 13.03 16.08 14.66
N ASN A 206 13.35 15.88 15.94
CA ASN A 206 14.69 15.48 16.36
C ASN A 206 14.83 13.96 16.58
N PHE A 207 13.87 13.16 16.09
CA PHE A 207 13.85 11.71 16.28
C PHE A 207 15.05 11.06 15.59
N THR A 208 15.65 10.07 16.25
CA THR A 208 16.71 9.23 15.65
C THR A 208 16.15 8.04 14.89
N ASP A 209 14.95 7.60 15.29
CA ASP A 209 14.20 6.47 14.75
C ASP A 209 12.73 6.52 15.17
N LEU A 210 11.94 5.56 14.68
CA LEU A 210 10.53 5.35 14.99
C LEU A 210 10.31 4.10 15.87
N SER A 211 11.29 3.69 16.68
CA SER A 211 11.16 2.50 17.53
C SER A 211 10.06 2.61 18.60
N PHE A 212 9.56 3.83 18.85
CA PHE A 212 8.35 4.03 19.65
C PHE A 212 7.09 3.45 18.97
N PHE A 213 7.13 3.15 17.67
CA PHE A 213 6.15 2.36 16.90
C PHE A 213 6.55 0.88 16.75
N LYS A 214 7.20 0.28 17.76
CA LYS A 214 7.70 -1.11 17.68
C LYS A 214 6.68 -2.21 17.34
N HIS A 215 5.37 -1.97 17.48
CA HIS A 215 4.32 -2.92 17.10
C HIS A 215 3.54 -2.49 15.84
N LEU A 216 3.97 -1.42 15.16
CA LEU A 216 3.31 -0.96 13.94
C LEU A 216 3.51 -2.00 12.83
N GLU A 217 2.42 -2.65 12.47
CA GLU A 217 2.37 -3.70 11.46
C GLU A 217 1.88 -3.17 10.12
N LYS A 218 1.00 -2.16 10.14
CA LYS A 218 0.31 -1.69 8.95
C LYS A 218 -0.08 -0.21 9.00
N VAL A 219 0.12 0.46 7.87
CA VAL A 219 -0.40 1.78 7.54
C VAL A 219 -1.28 1.63 6.31
N ARG A 220 -2.51 2.15 6.38
CA ARG A 220 -3.42 2.23 5.23
C ARG A 220 -3.78 3.67 4.98
N GLY A 221 -3.62 4.14 3.75
CA GLY A 221 -3.96 5.51 3.37
C GLY A 221 -4.37 5.65 1.92
N ARG A 222 -4.38 6.89 1.44
CA ARG A 222 -4.72 7.29 0.07
C ARG A 222 -3.61 8.12 -0.55
N SER A 223 -3.41 7.96 -1.85
CA SER A 223 -2.44 8.72 -2.63
C SER A 223 -2.94 9.08 -4.04
N PHE A 224 -4.26 9.17 -4.22
CA PHE A 224 -4.91 9.48 -5.50
C PHE A 224 -5.13 10.97 -5.71
N ASP A 225 -5.32 11.70 -4.61
CA ASP A 225 -5.81 13.07 -4.65
C ASP A 225 -4.81 13.99 -5.36
N SER A 226 -3.53 13.63 -5.30
CA SER A 226 -2.45 14.28 -6.03
C SER A 226 -1.27 13.32 -6.20
N PRO A 227 -0.53 13.36 -7.33
CA PRO A 227 0.74 12.63 -7.47
C PRO A 227 1.78 13.02 -6.41
N GLU A 228 1.61 14.19 -5.78
CA GLU A 228 2.47 14.70 -4.71
C GLU A 228 2.18 14.07 -3.34
N THR A 229 0.96 13.57 -3.13
CA THR A 229 0.52 13.02 -1.85
C THR A 229 1.01 11.58 -1.71
N VAL A 230 1.73 11.30 -0.62
CA VAL A 230 2.12 9.94 -0.23
C VAL A 230 1.36 9.50 1.02
N ILE A 231 1.30 8.19 1.27
CA ILE A 231 0.63 7.62 2.44
C ILE A 231 1.50 7.76 3.69
N LEU A 232 2.81 7.57 3.56
CA LEU A 232 3.77 7.74 4.64
C LEU A 232 4.83 8.75 4.20
N ASP A 233 4.73 9.98 4.69
CA ASP A 233 5.66 11.06 4.42
C ASP A 233 6.62 11.24 5.60
N ILE A 234 7.91 10.97 5.38
CA ILE A 234 8.96 11.18 6.37
C ILE A 234 10.01 12.08 5.73
N HIS A 235 10.03 13.34 6.14
CA HIS A 235 10.95 14.32 5.58
C HIS A 235 11.52 15.29 6.60
N ASP A 236 12.66 15.91 6.27
CA ASP A 236 13.28 16.98 7.06
C ASP A 236 13.53 16.61 8.53
N ASN A 237 13.97 15.36 8.77
CA ASN A 237 14.33 14.86 10.09
C ASN A 237 15.85 14.60 10.14
N PRO A 238 16.68 15.64 10.41
CA PRO A 238 18.12 15.56 10.19
C PRO A 238 18.85 14.60 11.14
N ASN A 239 18.24 14.22 12.26
CA ASN A 239 18.83 13.27 13.22
C ASN A 239 18.41 11.82 12.96
N MET A 240 17.48 11.58 12.03
CA MET A 240 16.91 10.25 11.81
C MET A 240 17.88 9.38 11.02
N ILE A 241 18.38 8.33 11.67
CA ILE A 241 19.36 7.38 11.10
C ILE A 241 18.75 6.00 10.79
N ARG A 242 17.56 5.70 11.32
CA ARG A 242 16.85 4.43 11.09
C ARG A 242 15.34 4.65 11.07
N LEU A 243 14.58 3.72 10.48
CA LEU A 243 13.15 3.62 10.78
C LEU A 243 12.94 2.93 12.13
N GLY A 244 13.63 1.83 12.41
CA GLY A 244 13.53 1.14 13.71
C GLY A 244 12.20 0.40 13.90
N LEU A 245 11.55 0.01 12.80
CA LEU A 245 10.27 -0.68 12.81
C LEU A 245 10.51 -2.20 12.77
N ASN A 246 10.49 -2.83 13.95
CA ASN A 246 10.86 -4.25 14.10
C ASN A 246 9.71 -5.25 13.87
N ALA A 247 8.45 -4.82 13.99
CA ALA A 247 7.26 -5.66 13.80
C ALA A 247 6.67 -5.55 12.39
N VAL A 248 7.43 -5.04 11.42
CA VAL A 248 6.89 -4.79 10.08
C VAL A 248 6.49 -6.09 9.40
N SER A 249 5.22 -6.15 9.02
CA SER A 249 4.70 -7.20 8.16
C SER A 249 5.05 -6.90 6.70
N TYR A 250 5.04 -7.93 5.86
CA TYR A 250 5.04 -7.71 4.41
C TYR A 250 3.84 -6.83 4.04
N TYR A 251 4.03 -5.79 3.23
CA TYR A 251 3.04 -4.73 2.95
C TYR A 251 2.75 -3.79 4.12
N LEU A 252 3.79 -3.23 4.74
CA LEU A 252 3.64 -2.22 5.80
C LEU A 252 2.74 -1.07 5.34
N VAL A 253 3.00 -0.50 4.16
CA VAL A 253 2.24 0.62 3.62
C VAL A 253 1.32 0.10 2.51
N GLY A 254 0.02 0.16 2.75
CA GLY A 254 -1.00 -0.26 1.81
C GLY A 254 -1.90 0.90 1.39
N ASN A 255 -2.40 0.80 0.17
CA ASN A 255 -3.47 1.67 -0.31
C ASN A 255 -4.84 1.07 0.04
N VAL A 256 -5.85 1.91 0.27
CA VAL A 256 -7.24 1.47 0.41
C VAL A 256 -7.86 1.00 -0.92
N GLU A 257 -7.39 1.53 -2.05
CA GLU A 257 -7.73 0.99 -3.36
C GLU A 257 -6.81 -0.19 -3.67
N TYR A 258 -7.40 -1.37 -3.84
CA TYR A 258 -6.65 -2.61 -4.04
C TYR A 258 -5.82 -2.62 -5.32
N GLN A 259 -6.13 -1.75 -6.29
CA GLN A 259 -5.42 -1.64 -7.56
C GLN A 259 -4.16 -0.76 -7.48
N TRP A 260 -3.94 -0.05 -6.37
CA TRP A 260 -2.85 0.92 -6.25
C TRP A 260 -1.86 0.51 -5.17
N GLU A 261 -0.60 0.82 -5.45
CA GLU A 261 0.49 0.56 -4.52
C GLU A 261 0.42 1.52 -3.32
N GLY A 262 0.93 1.07 -2.17
CA GLY A 262 1.25 1.98 -1.08
C GLY A 262 2.28 2.99 -1.56
N SER A 263 2.30 4.19 -0.96
CA SER A 263 3.27 5.23 -1.36
C SER A 263 3.96 5.87 -0.17
N MET A 264 5.23 6.19 -0.34
CA MET A 264 6.07 6.69 0.74
C MET A 264 7.06 7.74 0.23
N ASN A 265 7.45 8.65 1.12
CA ASN A 265 8.52 9.61 0.90
C ASN A 265 9.55 9.47 2.01
N LEU A 266 10.83 9.40 1.63
CA LEU A 266 11.99 9.41 2.52
C LEU A 266 12.96 10.47 1.99
N GLU A 267 12.96 11.64 2.62
CA GLU A 267 13.64 12.83 2.09
C GLU A 267 14.29 13.65 3.20
N ASN A 268 15.47 14.23 2.95
CA ASN A 268 16.16 15.12 3.88
C ASN A 268 16.33 14.53 5.30
N LEU A 269 16.69 13.25 5.36
CA LEU A 269 17.02 12.53 6.60
C LEU A 269 18.53 12.65 6.89
N HIS A 270 19.00 12.04 7.98
CA HIS A 270 20.44 12.01 8.26
C HIS A 270 21.20 11.35 7.09
N PRO A 271 22.41 11.81 6.71
CA PRO A 271 23.21 11.20 5.63
C PRO A 271 23.54 9.71 5.84
N ASP A 272 23.49 9.24 7.08
CA ASP A 272 23.69 7.83 7.46
C ASP A 272 22.39 7.05 7.64
N PHE A 273 21.25 7.63 7.26
CA PHE A 273 19.98 6.92 7.26
C PHE A 273 20.06 5.66 6.39
N CYS A 274 19.73 4.52 7.00
CA CYS A 274 19.78 3.23 6.34
C CYS A 274 18.56 2.35 6.66
N LEU A 275 18.15 1.55 5.70
CA LEU A 275 17.09 0.55 5.82
C LEU A 275 17.68 -0.84 6.08
N THR A 276 17.14 -1.57 7.05
CA THR A 276 17.46 -2.99 7.28
C THR A 276 16.90 -3.89 6.19
N TYR A 277 17.40 -5.13 6.11
CA TYR A 277 16.81 -6.19 5.30
C TYR A 277 15.29 -6.33 5.53
N GLN A 278 14.85 -6.32 6.80
CA GLN A 278 13.43 -6.47 7.14
C GLN A 278 12.60 -5.28 6.64
N GLU A 279 13.10 -4.06 6.84
CA GLU A 279 12.44 -2.83 6.40
C GLU A 279 12.33 -2.78 4.87
N VAL A 280 13.41 -3.10 4.15
CA VAL A 280 13.41 -3.14 2.67
C VAL A 280 12.42 -4.18 2.15
N THR A 281 12.37 -5.35 2.77
CA THR A 281 11.41 -6.40 2.38
C THR A 281 9.97 -5.93 2.60
N ALA A 282 9.69 -5.30 3.73
CA ALA A 282 8.36 -4.76 4.05
C ALA A 282 7.91 -3.62 3.13
N LEU A 283 8.87 -2.88 2.56
CA LEU A 283 8.67 -1.73 1.67
C LEU A 283 8.85 -2.05 0.18
N SER A 284 9.12 -3.32 -0.17
CA SER A 284 9.46 -3.72 -1.54
C SER A 284 8.35 -3.50 -2.58
N THR A 285 7.11 -3.30 -2.14
CA THR A 285 5.92 -3.05 -2.98
C THR A 285 5.42 -1.61 -2.91
N VAL A 286 6.17 -0.74 -2.24
CA VAL A 286 5.82 0.67 -2.05
C VAL A 286 6.38 1.51 -3.19
N ARG A 287 5.54 2.38 -3.74
CA ARG A 287 5.94 3.44 -4.67
C ARG A 287 6.57 4.59 -3.91
N PHE A 288 7.85 4.85 -4.14
CA PHE A 288 8.54 5.99 -3.52
C PHE A 288 8.38 7.27 -4.33
N LYS A 289 8.09 8.38 -3.65
CA LYS A 289 8.23 9.73 -4.19
C LYS A 289 9.71 10.12 -4.21
N ASN A 290 10.35 10.12 -3.03
CA ASN A 290 11.79 10.12 -2.87
C ASN A 290 12.22 8.94 -1.99
N LEU A 291 13.41 8.40 -2.27
CA LEU A 291 14.04 7.33 -1.49
C LEU A 291 15.50 7.69 -1.19
N GLN A 292 15.72 8.58 -0.24
CA GLN A 292 17.06 8.96 0.21
C GLN A 292 17.50 8.05 1.36
N ALA A 293 18.04 6.87 1.03
CA ALA A 293 18.49 5.88 2.01
C ALA A 293 19.71 5.09 1.54
N LYS A 294 20.37 4.45 2.50
CA LYS A 294 21.37 3.38 2.28
C LYS A 294 20.79 2.04 2.73
N PHE A 295 21.44 0.94 2.39
CA PHE A 295 21.20 -0.32 3.10
C PHE A 295 22.06 -0.38 4.34
N CYS A 296 21.48 -0.90 5.41
CA CYS A 296 22.26 -1.15 6.60
C CYS A 296 22.97 -2.49 6.49
N GLU A 297 24.30 -2.45 6.44
CA GLU A 297 25.16 -3.63 6.47
C GLU A 297 25.08 -4.22 7.87
N THR A 298 24.31 -5.28 8.03
CA THR A 298 24.19 -6.01 9.30
C THR A 298 24.47 -7.46 9.03
N GLU A 299 25.52 -7.99 9.64
CA GLU A 299 25.81 -9.42 9.59
C GLU A 299 24.66 -10.21 10.22
N MET A 300 24.14 -11.16 9.46
CA MET A 300 23.07 -12.07 9.86
C MET A 300 23.57 -13.50 9.65
N ASP A 301 23.54 -14.30 10.72
CA ASP A 301 23.71 -15.74 10.65
C ASP A 301 22.73 -16.38 11.63
N THR A 302 21.62 -16.89 11.09
CA THR A 302 20.56 -17.56 11.87
C THR A 302 20.60 -19.08 11.70
N GLY A 303 21.65 -19.63 11.10
CA GLY A 303 21.73 -21.04 10.67
C GLY A 303 20.91 -21.38 9.42
N TYR A 304 19.92 -20.54 9.06
CA TYR A 304 19.11 -20.67 7.83
C TYR A 304 19.32 -19.52 6.85
N THR A 305 19.79 -18.37 7.34
CA THR A 305 20.03 -17.18 6.52
C THR A 305 21.35 -16.58 6.93
N LYS A 306 22.33 -16.69 6.02
CA LYS A 306 23.64 -16.06 6.15
C LYS A 306 23.74 -14.87 5.20
N SER A 307 24.15 -13.72 5.72
CA SER A 307 24.49 -12.55 4.91
C SER A 307 25.99 -12.43 4.71
N CYS A 308 26.41 -11.97 3.54
CA CYS A 308 27.82 -11.80 3.20
C CYS A 308 28.07 -10.46 2.54
N ASN A 309 29.15 -9.79 2.92
CA ASN A 309 29.63 -8.61 2.20
C ASN A 309 30.44 -9.06 0.97
N PHE A 310 30.09 -8.55 -0.20
CA PHE A 310 30.76 -8.89 -1.44
C PHE A 310 32.07 -8.12 -1.58
N THR A 311 33.19 -8.84 -1.60
CA THR A 311 34.49 -8.28 -2.00
C THR A 311 34.97 -8.83 -3.34
N SER A 312 34.78 -10.13 -3.57
CA SER A 312 35.15 -10.84 -4.80
C SER A 312 34.51 -12.23 -4.82
N MET A 313 34.38 -12.84 -6.01
CA MET A 313 33.86 -14.20 -6.14
C MET A 313 34.73 -15.24 -5.43
N LYS A 314 36.05 -15.04 -5.41
CA LYS A 314 37.01 -15.90 -4.70
C LYS A 314 36.77 -15.92 -3.19
N ASN A 315 36.47 -14.78 -2.59
CA ASN A 315 36.33 -14.63 -1.13
C ASN A 315 34.89 -14.76 -0.65
N LEU A 316 33.90 -14.79 -1.55
CA LEU A 316 32.52 -15.04 -1.19
C LEU A 316 32.35 -16.45 -0.59
N ASP A 317 31.64 -16.57 0.52
CA ASP A 317 31.34 -17.88 1.10
C ASP A 317 30.28 -18.61 0.26
N SER A 318 30.32 -19.95 0.25
CA SER A 318 29.38 -20.76 -0.56
C SER A 318 27.97 -20.87 0.02
N ASP A 319 27.82 -20.62 1.32
CA ASP A 319 26.56 -20.70 2.07
C ASP A 319 25.86 -19.33 2.24
N CYS A 320 26.36 -18.29 1.58
CA CYS A 320 25.70 -16.98 1.55
C CYS A 320 24.30 -17.10 0.96
N VAL A 321 23.31 -16.53 1.65
CA VAL A 321 21.92 -16.43 1.17
C VAL A 321 21.60 -15.00 0.72
N ILE A 322 22.16 -14.02 1.42
CA ILE A 322 22.01 -12.59 1.15
C ILE A 322 23.39 -12.01 0.87
N ILE A 323 23.56 -11.26 -0.21
CA ILE A 323 24.78 -10.52 -0.50
C ILE A 323 24.53 -9.03 -0.30
N PHE A 324 25.39 -8.36 0.46
CA PHE A 324 25.51 -6.91 0.49
C PHE A 324 26.67 -6.46 -0.40
N GLY A 325 26.41 -5.54 -1.32
CA GLY A 325 27.40 -5.02 -2.25
C GLY A 325 27.14 -5.42 -3.71
N ASN A 326 27.91 -4.80 -4.61
CA ASN A 326 27.77 -5.01 -6.05
C ASN A 326 28.50 -6.27 -6.48
N VAL A 327 27.76 -7.29 -6.88
CA VAL A 327 28.31 -8.56 -7.38
C VAL A 327 28.88 -8.34 -8.77
N VAL A 328 30.18 -8.63 -8.93
CA VAL A 328 30.89 -8.57 -10.20
C VAL A 328 31.52 -9.93 -10.48
N ILE A 329 31.18 -10.52 -11.62
CA ILE A 329 31.78 -11.74 -12.16
C ILE A 329 32.56 -11.32 -13.40
N ASP A 330 33.89 -11.28 -13.30
CA ASP A 330 34.78 -10.90 -14.40
C ASP A 330 35.58 -12.09 -14.93
N SER A 331 36.43 -11.86 -15.93
CA SER A 331 37.38 -12.85 -16.43
C SER A 331 38.22 -13.44 -15.29
N GLY A 332 38.19 -14.77 -15.13
CA GLY A 332 38.90 -15.50 -14.09
C GLY A 332 38.02 -15.94 -12.92
N ASP A 333 36.81 -15.41 -12.79
CA ASP A 333 35.88 -15.79 -11.72
C ASP A 333 35.02 -17.02 -12.07
N GLU A 334 35.14 -17.57 -13.28
CA GLU A 334 34.28 -18.66 -13.77
C GLU A 334 34.35 -19.92 -12.90
N GLU A 335 35.50 -20.20 -12.26
CA GLU A 335 35.64 -21.34 -11.35
C GLU A 335 34.90 -21.14 -10.01
N HIS A 336 34.52 -19.90 -9.68
CA HIS A 336 33.89 -19.54 -8.41
C HIS A 336 32.36 -19.34 -8.51
N VAL A 337 31.78 -19.32 -9.72
CA VAL A 337 30.33 -19.09 -9.92
C VAL A 337 29.46 -20.16 -9.27
N GLY A 338 30.02 -21.35 -9.02
CA GLY A 338 29.34 -22.45 -8.31
C GLY A 338 28.79 -22.04 -6.95
N LYS A 339 29.42 -21.06 -6.28
CA LYS A 339 29.00 -20.50 -4.98
C LYS A 339 27.65 -19.81 -5.00
N LEU A 340 27.12 -19.47 -6.18
CA LEU A 340 25.83 -18.78 -6.33
C LEU A 340 24.67 -19.74 -6.66
N THR A 341 24.96 -21.02 -6.96
CA THR A 341 24.03 -21.96 -7.63
C THR A 341 22.80 -22.34 -6.82
N GLU A 342 22.84 -22.33 -5.49
CA GLU A 342 21.73 -22.89 -4.71
C GLU A 342 21.31 -22.01 -3.54
N THR A 343 22.23 -21.23 -2.99
CA THR A 343 22.07 -20.55 -1.70
C THR A 343 21.62 -19.11 -1.85
N ILE A 344 22.08 -18.42 -2.90
CA ILE A 344 21.85 -16.99 -3.09
C ILE A 344 20.40 -16.72 -3.45
N ARG A 345 19.74 -15.94 -2.60
CA ARG A 345 18.36 -15.48 -2.76
C ARG A 345 18.30 -13.99 -3.09
N ASP A 346 19.08 -13.18 -2.38
CA ASP A 346 18.97 -11.71 -2.41
C ASP A 346 20.30 -11.03 -2.65
N ILE A 347 20.32 -10.00 -3.51
CA ILE A 347 21.45 -9.09 -3.70
C ILE A 347 21.04 -7.67 -3.31
N TYR A 348 21.69 -7.10 -2.32
CA TYR A 348 21.59 -5.69 -1.90
C TYR A 348 22.72 -4.90 -2.58
N GLY A 349 22.55 -4.67 -3.89
CA GLY A 349 23.52 -4.09 -4.80
C GLY A 349 23.13 -4.34 -6.26
N SER A 350 24.08 -4.22 -7.18
CA SER A 350 23.92 -4.58 -8.60
C SER A 350 24.52 -5.94 -8.94
N LEU A 351 24.14 -6.51 -10.08
CA LEU A 351 24.79 -7.69 -10.66
C LEU A 351 25.48 -7.34 -11.99
N THR A 352 26.78 -7.58 -12.09
CA THR A 352 27.55 -7.43 -13.33
C THR A 352 28.25 -8.73 -13.71
N ILE A 353 28.06 -9.19 -14.94
CA ILE A 353 28.76 -10.33 -15.54
C ILE A 353 29.46 -9.83 -16.80
N GLN A 354 30.79 -9.79 -16.78
CA GLN A 354 31.53 -9.20 -17.86
C GLN A 354 32.82 -9.93 -18.25
N ASN A 355 33.17 -9.85 -19.53
CA ASN A 355 34.43 -10.39 -20.07
C ASN A 355 34.68 -11.89 -19.78
N THR A 356 33.63 -12.67 -19.50
CA THR A 356 33.77 -14.08 -19.13
C THR A 356 33.71 -15.00 -20.35
N ASN A 357 34.17 -16.24 -20.14
CA ASN A 357 33.99 -17.36 -21.07
C ASN A 357 32.76 -18.23 -20.75
N LEU A 358 31.84 -17.77 -19.89
CA LEU A 358 30.64 -18.50 -19.51
C LEU A 358 29.74 -18.79 -20.72
N GLU A 359 29.20 -20.00 -20.80
CA GLU A 359 28.23 -20.36 -21.84
C GLU A 359 26.78 -20.02 -21.45
N ASP A 360 26.49 -19.98 -20.15
CA ASP A 360 25.21 -19.64 -19.58
C ASP A 360 25.33 -19.11 -18.15
N ILE A 361 24.25 -18.54 -17.62
CA ILE A 361 24.17 -17.98 -16.26
C ILE A 361 23.20 -18.74 -15.35
N ARG A 362 22.92 -20.03 -15.63
CA ARG A 362 21.91 -20.80 -14.88
C ARG A 362 22.27 -21.04 -13.42
N PHE A 363 23.53 -20.85 -13.04
CA PHE A 363 23.97 -20.83 -11.64
C PHE A 363 23.37 -19.66 -10.84
N LEU A 364 22.62 -18.75 -11.46
CA LEU A 364 21.82 -17.73 -10.77
C LEU A 364 20.35 -18.13 -10.66
N ASN A 365 20.01 -19.41 -10.76
CA ASN A 365 18.62 -19.86 -10.71
C ASN A 365 17.95 -19.42 -9.40
N SER A 366 18.58 -19.59 -8.23
CA SER A 366 18.01 -19.26 -6.91
C SER A 366 17.86 -17.77 -6.61
N LEU A 367 18.41 -16.88 -7.46
CA LEU A 367 18.32 -15.44 -7.26
C LEU A 367 16.89 -14.95 -7.45
N ASN A 368 16.29 -14.46 -6.37
CA ASN A 368 14.90 -14.07 -6.30
C ASN A 368 14.72 -12.54 -6.30
N TYR A 369 15.59 -11.81 -5.60
CA TYR A 369 15.45 -10.38 -5.39
C TYR A 369 16.76 -9.62 -5.58
N ILE A 370 16.67 -8.44 -6.19
CA ILE A 370 17.78 -7.47 -6.25
C ILE A 370 17.26 -6.13 -5.76
N TYR A 371 17.97 -5.55 -4.79
CA TYR A 371 17.68 -4.26 -4.18
C TYR A 371 18.82 -3.28 -4.52
N PHE A 372 18.52 -2.20 -5.24
CA PHE A 372 19.54 -1.28 -5.74
C PHE A 372 19.14 0.19 -5.64
N LEU A 373 19.81 0.95 -4.77
CA LEU A 373 19.46 2.35 -4.49
C LEU A 373 20.20 3.38 -5.36
N HIS A 374 20.98 2.93 -6.35
CA HIS A 374 21.68 3.88 -7.24
C HIS A 374 20.73 4.47 -8.27
N GLU A 375 20.90 5.76 -8.59
CA GLU A 375 19.94 6.49 -9.42
C GLU A 375 20.14 6.26 -10.93
N THR A 376 21.40 6.15 -11.37
CA THR A 376 21.74 6.23 -12.80
C THR A 376 22.30 4.96 -13.43
N ILE A 377 22.68 3.95 -12.63
CA ILE A 377 23.37 2.75 -13.13
C ILE A 377 22.33 1.63 -13.36
N PRO A 378 22.45 0.82 -14.44
CA PRO A 378 21.62 -0.36 -14.61
C PRO A 378 21.81 -1.37 -13.49
N VAL A 379 20.71 -1.98 -13.02
CA VAL A 379 20.71 -2.95 -11.92
C VAL A 379 21.44 -4.24 -12.29
N ILE A 380 21.26 -4.68 -13.53
CA ILE A 380 21.91 -5.88 -14.08
C ILE A 380 22.68 -5.49 -15.35
N ARG A 381 23.93 -5.94 -15.44
CA ARG A 381 24.81 -5.73 -16.61
C ARG A 381 25.39 -7.06 -17.05
N ILE A 382 25.19 -7.44 -18.30
CA ILE A 382 25.77 -8.64 -18.92
C ILE A 382 26.49 -8.19 -20.17
N ILE A 383 27.82 -8.07 -20.13
CA ILE A 383 28.57 -7.33 -21.15
C ILE A 383 29.81 -8.11 -21.60
N ASN A 384 30.13 -8.13 -22.90
CA ASN A 384 31.39 -8.72 -23.41
C ASN A 384 31.60 -10.21 -23.08
N ASN A 385 30.55 -11.04 -23.04
CA ASN A 385 30.68 -12.49 -22.83
C ASN A 385 30.50 -13.24 -24.16
N PRO A 386 31.56 -13.47 -24.96
CA PRO A 386 31.45 -13.93 -26.35
C PRO A 386 30.94 -15.36 -26.49
N LYS A 387 31.01 -16.18 -25.43
CA LYS A 387 30.52 -17.56 -25.43
C LYS A 387 29.12 -17.73 -24.83
N LEU A 388 28.53 -16.65 -24.32
CA LEU A 388 27.25 -16.69 -23.61
C LEU A 388 26.08 -16.93 -24.58
N LYS A 389 25.55 -18.14 -24.60
CA LYS A 389 24.51 -18.58 -25.54
C LYS A 389 23.09 -18.37 -25.02
N LYS A 390 22.91 -18.21 -23.70
CA LYS A 390 21.60 -18.07 -23.07
C LYS A 390 21.65 -17.22 -21.81
N VAL A 391 20.68 -16.33 -21.67
CA VAL A 391 20.42 -15.54 -20.45
C VAL A 391 19.06 -15.94 -19.89
N SER A 392 19.01 -16.34 -18.62
CA SER A 392 17.78 -16.77 -17.94
C SER A 392 17.95 -16.64 -16.43
N LEU A 393 17.00 -15.98 -15.77
CA LEU A 393 16.92 -15.86 -14.30
C LEU A 393 15.53 -16.36 -13.86
N PRO A 394 15.30 -17.69 -13.83
CA PRO A 394 13.96 -18.27 -13.79
C PRO A 394 13.18 -17.99 -12.50
N TYR A 395 13.84 -17.86 -11.34
CA TYR A 395 13.16 -17.58 -10.06
C TYR A 395 13.20 -16.11 -9.64
N MET A 396 13.66 -15.22 -10.53
CA MET A 396 13.60 -13.78 -10.29
C MET A 396 12.16 -13.36 -10.03
N MET A 397 11.89 -12.79 -8.85
CA MET A 397 10.56 -12.34 -8.44
C MET A 397 10.42 -10.83 -8.59
N SER A 398 11.39 -10.05 -8.10
CA SER A 398 11.31 -8.58 -8.23
C SER A 398 12.66 -7.89 -8.11
N ILE A 399 12.81 -6.82 -8.90
CA ILE A 399 13.86 -5.82 -8.71
C ILE A 399 13.26 -4.61 -7.99
N PHE A 400 13.84 -4.24 -6.86
CA PHE A 400 13.56 -2.99 -6.17
C PHE A 400 14.68 -2.00 -6.48
N ALA A 401 14.37 -0.91 -7.18
CA ALA A 401 15.36 0.09 -7.56
C ALA A 401 14.88 1.51 -7.26
N LYS A 402 15.77 2.35 -6.69
CA LYS A 402 15.52 3.79 -6.55
C LYS A 402 15.49 4.49 -7.92
N GLY A 403 16.46 4.12 -8.76
CA GLY A 403 16.73 4.76 -10.04
C GLY A 403 16.19 4.01 -11.24
N LYS A 404 16.98 3.98 -12.31
CA LYS A 404 16.66 3.21 -13.51
C LYS A 404 16.60 1.72 -13.22
N LYS A 405 15.39 1.18 -13.22
CA LYS A 405 15.12 -0.26 -13.27
C LYS A 405 15.45 -0.80 -14.67
N GLU A 406 16.74 -0.85 -14.99
CA GLU A 406 17.28 -1.20 -16.31
C GLU A 406 18.23 -2.40 -16.24
N VAL A 407 18.17 -3.25 -17.27
CA VAL A 407 19.07 -4.36 -17.54
C VAL A 407 19.80 -4.08 -18.84
N LEU A 408 21.13 -4.04 -18.80
CA LEU A 408 21.98 -3.82 -19.97
C LEU A 408 22.61 -5.15 -20.42
N ILE A 409 22.35 -5.54 -21.66
CA ILE A 409 22.91 -6.74 -22.28
C ILE A 409 23.61 -6.30 -23.57
N ASP A 410 24.94 -6.33 -23.61
CA ASP A 410 25.70 -5.76 -24.73
C ASP A 410 26.93 -6.58 -25.10
N ASN A 411 27.25 -6.64 -26.39
CA ASN A 411 28.45 -7.30 -26.93
C ASN A 411 28.69 -8.74 -26.41
N ASN A 412 27.62 -9.52 -26.22
CA ASN A 412 27.69 -10.95 -25.90
C ASN A 412 27.60 -11.80 -27.17
N ALA A 413 27.54 -13.14 -27.05
CA ALA A 413 27.37 -14.01 -28.21
C ALA A 413 26.15 -13.60 -29.05
N PRO A 414 26.23 -13.73 -30.40
CA PRO A 414 25.14 -13.32 -31.28
C PRO A 414 23.88 -14.16 -31.02
N ASN A 415 22.71 -13.56 -31.27
CA ASN A 415 21.41 -14.22 -31.18
C ASN A 415 21.01 -14.71 -29.77
N LEU A 416 21.49 -14.07 -28.70
CA LEU A 416 20.97 -14.27 -27.33
C LEU A 416 19.44 -14.15 -27.29
N PHE A 417 18.91 -13.14 -27.98
CA PHE A 417 17.49 -13.02 -28.31
C PHE A 417 17.33 -13.11 -29.83
N ARG A 418 16.64 -14.15 -30.30
CA ARG A 418 16.44 -14.42 -31.74
C ARG A 418 15.35 -13.56 -32.37
N ALA A 419 14.46 -13.01 -31.55
CA ALA A 419 13.31 -12.20 -31.94
C ALA A 419 12.90 -11.26 -30.81
N SER A 420 12.19 -10.19 -31.15
CA SER A 420 11.71 -9.18 -30.17
C SER A 420 10.89 -9.83 -29.06
N ILE A 421 10.06 -10.82 -29.38
CA ILE A 421 9.22 -11.54 -28.42
C ILE A 421 10.04 -12.22 -27.31
N SER A 422 11.21 -12.77 -27.63
CA SER A 422 12.07 -13.45 -26.63
C SER A 422 12.72 -12.46 -25.66
N CYS A 423 13.11 -11.28 -26.16
CA CYS A 423 13.63 -10.20 -25.31
C CYS A 423 12.51 -9.62 -24.45
N LEU A 424 11.32 -9.37 -25.02
CA LEU A 424 10.16 -8.88 -24.29
C LEU A 424 9.70 -9.85 -23.21
N ALA A 425 9.75 -11.16 -23.47
CA ALA A 425 9.45 -12.18 -22.47
C ALA A 425 10.43 -12.11 -21.29
N PHE A 426 11.73 -11.98 -21.56
CA PHE A 426 12.73 -11.77 -20.51
C PHE A 426 12.50 -10.45 -19.76
N GLN A 427 12.26 -9.35 -20.48
CA GLN A 427 11.96 -8.04 -19.90
C GLN A 427 10.76 -8.08 -18.95
N HIS A 428 9.67 -8.71 -19.38
CA HIS A 428 8.46 -8.86 -18.58
C HIS A 428 8.70 -9.76 -17.36
N HIS A 429 9.42 -10.88 -17.54
CA HIS A 429 9.75 -11.81 -16.46
C HIS A 429 10.56 -11.15 -15.35
N ILE A 430 11.55 -10.33 -15.71
CA ILE A 430 12.39 -9.61 -14.73
C ILE A 430 11.68 -8.36 -14.16
N GLY A 431 10.67 -7.86 -14.87
CA GLY A 431 9.95 -6.64 -14.50
C GLY A 431 10.81 -5.37 -14.60
N ALA A 432 11.82 -5.34 -15.47
CA ALA A 432 12.76 -4.24 -15.66
C ALA A 432 12.98 -3.98 -17.15
N ASN A 433 13.25 -2.74 -17.55
CA ASN A 433 13.50 -2.41 -18.96
C ASN A 433 14.82 -3.02 -19.44
N VAL A 434 14.84 -3.61 -20.64
CA VAL A 434 16.03 -4.26 -21.19
C VAL A 434 16.56 -3.46 -22.38
N THR A 435 17.83 -3.07 -22.29
CA THR A 435 18.60 -2.52 -23.39
C THR A 435 19.53 -3.61 -23.91
N TYR A 436 19.24 -4.11 -25.11
CA TYR A 436 20.00 -5.17 -25.78
C TYR A 436 20.74 -4.60 -26.99
N ASN A 437 22.08 -4.63 -26.97
CA ASN A 437 22.97 -4.08 -28.00
C ASN A 437 22.59 -2.64 -28.40
N GLY A 438 22.37 -1.78 -27.40
CA GLY A 438 22.01 -0.37 -27.58
C GLY A 438 20.56 -0.11 -28.00
N ARG A 439 19.68 -1.13 -28.02
CA ARG A 439 18.28 -1.00 -28.46
C ARG A 439 17.31 -1.57 -27.43
N ASN A 440 16.07 -1.11 -27.46
CA ASN A 440 15.00 -1.74 -26.68
C ASN A 440 14.58 -3.08 -27.32
N CYS A 441 13.91 -3.94 -26.54
CA CYS A 441 13.47 -5.25 -27.02
C CYS A 441 12.51 -5.23 -28.23
N LYS A 442 11.78 -4.13 -28.47
CA LYS A 442 10.82 -4.03 -29.58
C LYS A 442 11.51 -3.83 -30.94
N ALA A 443 12.72 -3.28 -30.95
CA ALA A 443 13.45 -2.90 -32.16
C ALA A 443 14.39 -4.00 -32.69
N ILE A 444 14.29 -5.24 -32.19
CA ILE A 444 15.18 -6.35 -32.60
C ILE A 444 14.84 -6.81 -34.02
N ASP A 445 13.55 -7.01 -34.33
CA ASP A 445 13.13 -7.56 -35.63
C ASP A 445 13.18 -6.53 -36.77
N GLU A 446 13.23 -5.24 -36.47
CA GLU A 446 13.33 -4.14 -37.47
C GLU A 446 14.61 -4.22 -38.33
N THR A 447 15.62 -4.99 -37.88
CA THR A 447 16.87 -5.20 -38.62
C THR A 447 16.78 -6.32 -39.66
N LYS A 448 15.94 -7.33 -39.45
CA LYS A 448 15.76 -8.42 -40.42
C LYS A 448 15.07 -7.93 -41.68
N THR A 449 14.13 -7.00 -41.56
CA THR A 449 13.41 -6.40 -42.69
C THR A 449 14.28 -5.43 -43.51
N SER A 450 15.30 -4.81 -42.92
CA SER A 450 16.25 -3.95 -43.65
C SER A 450 17.38 -4.71 -44.36
N GLY A 451 17.61 -5.99 -44.03
CA GLY A 451 18.72 -6.80 -44.55
C GLY A 451 18.38 -7.69 -45.75
N GLU A 452 17.09 -7.88 -46.08
CA GLU A 452 16.64 -8.80 -47.14
C GLU A 452 15.98 -8.14 -48.36
N PHE A 453 15.78 -6.81 -48.39
CA PHE A 453 15.42 -6.10 -49.63
C PHE A 453 16.68 -5.61 -50.36
N GLY A 454 17.49 -6.57 -50.80
CA GLY A 454 18.42 -6.35 -51.90
C GLY A 454 17.64 -6.03 -53.17
N ILE A 455 17.73 -4.77 -53.60
CA ILE A 455 17.64 -4.31 -55.00
C ILE A 455 16.51 -4.99 -55.83
N PHE A 456 15.28 -4.48 -55.70
CA PHE A 456 14.39 -4.40 -56.85
C PHE A 456 14.15 -2.92 -57.16
N HIS A 457 15.01 -2.36 -58.01
CA HIS A 457 14.69 -1.13 -58.73
C HIS A 457 13.50 -1.39 -59.62
N VAL A 458 12.30 -0.98 -59.20
CA VAL A 458 11.18 -0.75 -60.12
C VAL A 458 11.07 0.75 -60.31
N HIS A 459 11.61 1.21 -61.44
CA HIS A 459 11.34 2.53 -61.98
C HIS A 459 9.84 2.70 -62.17
N PHE A 460 9.19 3.48 -61.31
CA PHE A 460 7.89 4.05 -61.64
C PHE A 460 8.13 5.28 -62.52
N ALA A 461 8.20 5.05 -63.82
CA ALA A 461 8.12 6.11 -64.80
C ALA A 461 6.68 6.65 -64.84
N LEU A 462 6.57 7.97 -64.66
CA LEU A 462 5.39 8.75 -65.02
C LEU A 462 4.97 8.41 -66.45
N LEU A 463 3.72 7.99 -66.63
CA LEU A 463 2.98 8.17 -67.88
C LEU A 463 1.49 8.22 -67.57
N THR A 464 1.06 9.37 -67.06
CA THR A 464 -0.25 9.90 -67.39
C THR A 464 -0.23 10.27 -68.88
N LEU A 465 -0.97 9.54 -69.71
CA LEU A 465 -1.76 10.10 -70.82
C LEU A 465 -2.40 9.00 -71.67
N LEU A 466 -3.69 9.21 -71.93
CA LEU A 466 -4.49 8.81 -73.10
C LEU A 466 -5.47 7.63 -72.93
N VAL A 467 -6.76 8.02 -72.93
CA VAL A 467 -7.86 7.46 -73.75
C VAL A 467 -8.46 6.15 -73.21
N TYR A 468 -9.75 6.03 -72.86
CA TYR A 468 -11.00 6.63 -73.34
C TYR A 468 -12.02 6.73 -72.18
#